data_AF-A0A8T4RJ45-F1
#
_entry.id   AF-A0A8T4RJ45-F1
#
_cell.length_a   1.000
_cell.length_b   1.000
_cell.length_c   1.000
_cell.angle_alpha   90.00
_cell.angle_beta   90.00
_cell.angle_gamma   90.00
#
_symmetry.space_group_name_H-M   'P 1'
#
loop_
_entity.id
_entity.type
_entity.pdbx_description
1 polymer ?
#
loop_
_entity_poly.entity_id
_entity_poly.type
_entity_poly.pdbx_seq_one_letter_code
_entity_poly.pdbx_strand_id
1 'polypeptide(L)'
;MKRKVIQLAGKTFVVSLPSPWVKQWGICKGEEVELLENGPQIQISTSKARDMKKCAVDFTNANERVIRWVLSSLHKKGYDEIEIATTGIEQEKVIDELLKDLFIGFAIIHKTPNSCIVRCLSKEFEDQFDIILRRAFLVTLSLAEQTAEISRTGKYDQLPELSSLEKNNNQLTNFCQRILNKRGNPDPTKTT
;
A
#
# COMPACT_ATOMS: atom_id res chain seq x y z
N MET A 1 5.69 22.93 -8.04
CA MET A 1 4.77 24.11 -8.14
C MET A 1 5.39 25.27 -7.38
N LYS A 2 5.35 26.50 -7.88
CA LYS A 2 5.84 27.69 -7.15
C LYS A 2 4.65 28.47 -6.59
N ARG A 3 4.73 28.91 -5.34
CA ARG A 3 3.72 29.75 -4.66
C ARG A 3 4.39 31.05 -4.21
N LYS A 4 3.66 32.16 -4.28
CA LYS A 4 4.11 33.44 -3.71
C LYS A 4 3.89 33.41 -2.20
N VAL A 5 4.82 34.00 -1.46
CA VAL A 5 4.65 34.27 -0.03
C VAL A 5 3.78 35.51 0.13
N ILE A 6 2.82 35.45 1.04
CA ILE A 6 1.95 36.57 1.42
C ILE A 6 2.39 37.02 2.81
N GLN A 7 2.52 38.34 3.01
CA GLN A 7 2.85 38.90 4.31
C GLN A 7 1.60 39.50 4.94
N LEU A 8 1.30 39.09 6.16
CA LEU A 8 0.21 39.58 6.99
C LEU A 8 0.78 40.34 8.19
N ALA A 9 0.20 41.50 8.48
CA ALA A 9 0.54 42.34 9.63
C ALA A 9 2.06 42.60 9.82
N GLY A 10 2.82 42.65 8.71
CA GLY A 10 4.26 42.97 8.68
C GLY A 10 5.20 41.90 9.25
N LYS A 11 4.72 40.90 9.99
CA LYS A 11 5.57 39.91 10.68
C LYS A 11 5.23 38.46 10.37
N THR A 12 4.02 38.19 9.89
CA THR A 12 3.56 36.82 9.62
C THR A 12 3.61 36.54 8.14
N PHE A 13 4.32 35.49 7.74
CA PHE A 13 4.38 35.05 6.35
C PHE A 13 3.50 33.80 6.18
N VAL A 14 2.76 33.75 5.07
CA VAL A 14 1.86 32.65 4.75
C VAL A 14 2.05 32.22 3.30
N VAL A 15 1.92 30.92 3.06
CA VAL A 15 1.91 30.31 1.73
C VAL A 15 0.64 29.49 1.57
N SER A 16 0.04 29.53 0.37
CA SER A 16 -1.13 28.71 0.09
C SER A 16 -0.76 27.23 -0.06
N LEU A 17 -1.46 26.36 0.67
CA LEU A 17 -1.33 24.92 0.51
C LEU A 17 -1.93 24.46 -0.84
N PRO A 18 -1.38 23.40 -1.46
CA PRO A 18 -1.94 22.86 -2.70
C PRO A 18 -3.36 22.31 -2.49
N SER A 19 -4.35 22.83 -3.23
CA SER A 19 -5.74 22.39 -3.10
C SER A 19 -5.95 20.87 -3.28
N PRO A 20 -5.28 20.18 -4.23
CA PRO A 20 -5.40 18.72 -4.32
C PRO A 20 -4.93 17.99 -3.06
N TRP A 21 -3.86 18.48 -2.42
CA TRP A 21 -3.32 17.90 -1.19
C TRP A 21 -4.27 18.15 -0.01
N VAL A 22 -4.76 19.38 0.15
CA VAL A 22 -5.75 19.74 1.18
C VAL A 22 -7.01 18.86 1.07
N LYS A 23 -7.52 18.67 -0.14
CA LYS A 23 -8.69 17.80 -0.39
C LYS A 23 -8.38 16.32 -0.13
N GLN A 24 -7.20 15.85 -0.54
CA GLN A 24 -6.80 14.46 -0.37
C GLN A 24 -6.72 14.05 1.10
N TRP A 25 -6.29 14.96 1.97
CA TRP A 25 -6.11 14.70 3.41
C TRP A 25 -7.24 15.29 4.27
N GLY A 26 -8.31 15.80 3.65
CA GLY A 26 -9.48 16.33 4.37
C GLY A 26 -9.15 17.46 5.34
N ILE A 27 -8.18 18.32 4.99
CA ILE A 27 -7.75 19.43 5.85
C ILE A 27 -8.75 20.57 5.76
N CYS A 28 -9.28 20.99 6.90
CA CYS A 28 -10.31 22.03 7.01
C CYS A 28 -9.72 23.36 7.54
N LYS A 29 -10.48 24.45 7.34
CA LYS A 29 -10.12 25.77 7.88
C LYS A 29 -10.05 25.70 9.41
N GLY A 30 -8.97 26.25 9.97
CA GLY A 30 -8.77 26.33 11.43
C GLY A 30 -8.04 25.11 12.01
N GLU A 31 -7.66 24.14 11.17
CA GLU A 31 -6.88 22.98 11.61
C GLU A 31 -5.39 23.27 11.61
N GLU A 32 -4.68 22.62 12.53
CA GLU A 32 -3.24 22.66 12.63
C GLU A 32 -2.60 21.62 11.72
N VAL A 33 -1.44 21.97 11.18
CA VAL A 33 -0.55 21.09 10.43
C VAL A 33 0.83 21.17 11.05
N GLU A 34 1.58 20.09 10.98
CA GLU A 34 2.95 20.05 11.47
C GLU A 34 3.88 20.71 10.47
N LEU A 35 4.83 21.50 10.99
CA LEU A 35 5.87 22.15 10.22
C LEU A 35 7.23 21.71 10.77
N LEU A 36 8.06 21.11 9.91
CA LEU A 36 9.42 20.72 10.20
C LEU A 36 10.38 21.56 9.36
N GLU A 37 11.25 22.31 10.01
CA GLU A 37 12.28 23.12 9.38
C GLU A 37 13.56 22.30 9.22
N ASN A 38 13.95 22.07 7.96
CA ASN A 38 15.14 21.32 7.57
C ASN A 38 16.05 22.21 6.70
N GLY A 39 16.75 23.15 7.34
CA GLY A 39 17.64 24.10 6.66
C GLY A 39 16.88 24.97 5.64
N PRO A 40 17.19 24.90 4.32
CA PRO A 40 16.49 25.69 3.31
C PRO A 40 15.09 25.13 2.95
N GLN A 41 14.63 24.07 3.62
CA GLN A 41 13.37 23.39 3.33
C GLN A 41 12.41 23.46 4.52
N ILE A 42 11.12 23.60 4.23
CA ILE A 42 10.04 23.46 5.21
C ILE A 42 9.16 22.30 4.74
N GLN A 43 9.03 21.28 5.60
CA GLN A 43 8.15 20.14 5.37
C GLN A 43 6.84 20.36 6.11
N ILE A 44 5.72 20.18 5.41
CA ILE A 44 4.37 20.31 5.97
C ILE A 44 3.73 18.92 6.02
N SER A 45 3.32 18.47 7.20
CA SER A 45 2.65 17.17 7.42
C SER A 45 1.32 17.35 8.15
N THR A 46 0.46 16.34 8.07
CA THR A 46 -0.77 16.25 8.86
C THR A 46 -0.87 14.87 9.47
N SER A 47 -1.34 14.79 10.72
CA SER A 47 -1.61 13.54 11.43
C SER A 47 -2.97 12.93 11.05
N LYS A 48 -3.77 13.60 10.21
CA LYS A 48 -5.06 13.06 9.75
C LYS A 48 -4.87 11.80 8.94
N ALA A 49 -5.60 10.75 9.32
CA ALA A 49 -5.80 9.60 8.45
C ALA A 49 -6.50 10.07 7.18
N ARG A 50 -5.92 9.76 6.03
CA ARG A 50 -6.55 9.98 4.72
C ARG A 50 -7.95 9.35 4.68
N ASP A 51 -8.88 9.98 3.97
CA ASP A 51 -10.16 9.36 3.65
C ASP A 51 -9.96 8.01 2.95
N MET A 52 -10.83 7.04 3.27
CA MET A 52 -10.79 5.71 2.67
C MET A 52 -10.86 5.81 1.15
N LYS A 53 -9.83 5.33 0.47
CA LYS A 53 -9.80 5.34 -1.00
C LYS A 53 -10.57 4.14 -1.53
N LYS A 54 -11.73 4.37 -2.14
CA LYS A 54 -12.63 3.30 -2.62
C LYS A 54 -12.59 3.16 -4.14
N CYS A 55 -12.87 1.97 -4.65
CA CYS A 55 -13.19 1.73 -6.07
C CYS A 55 -14.12 0.53 -6.26
N ALA A 56 -14.72 0.44 -7.43
CA ALA A 56 -15.45 -0.74 -7.89
C ALA A 56 -14.77 -1.35 -9.12
N VAL A 57 -14.80 -2.67 -9.24
CA VAL A 57 -14.32 -3.44 -10.39
C VAL A 57 -15.31 -4.55 -10.74
N ASP A 58 -15.40 -4.87 -12.03
CA ASP A 58 -16.24 -5.93 -12.55
C ASP A 58 -15.39 -7.05 -13.15
N PHE A 59 -15.52 -8.26 -12.60
CA PHE A 59 -14.83 -9.47 -13.02
C PHE A 59 -15.77 -10.55 -13.55
N THR A 60 -17.00 -10.20 -13.92
CA THR A 60 -18.02 -11.10 -14.49
C THR A 60 -17.48 -11.97 -15.62
N ASN A 61 -16.57 -11.44 -16.47
CA ASN A 61 -15.95 -12.17 -17.57
C ASN A 61 -14.41 -12.17 -17.50
N ALA A 62 -13.84 -11.88 -16.34
CA ALA A 62 -12.39 -11.82 -16.17
C ALA A 62 -11.82 -13.21 -15.88
N ASN A 63 -10.69 -13.54 -16.52
CA ASN A 63 -9.91 -14.71 -16.15
C ASN A 63 -9.05 -14.44 -14.90
N GLU A 64 -8.53 -15.51 -14.30
CA GLU A 64 -7.66 -15.45 -13.12
C GLU A 64 -6.52 -14.44 -13.26
N ARG A 65 -5.81 -14.43 -14.40
CA ARG A 65 -4.67 -13.55 -14.62
C ARG A 65 -5.07 -12.07 -14.52
N VAL A 66 -6.20 -11.70 -15.09
CA VAL A 66 -6.73 -10.33 -15.02
C VAL A 66 -7.09 -9.98 -13.58
N ILE A 67 -7.78 -10.86 -12.87
CA ILE A 67 -8.18 -10.65 -11.46
C ILE A 67 -6.94 -10.41 -10.59
N ARG A 68 -5.94 -11.30 -10.67
CA ARG A 68 -4.68 -11.17 -9.93
C ARG A 68 -3.96 -9.88 -10.23
N TRP A 69 -3.86 -9.49 -11.50
CA TRP A 69 -3.17 -8.27 -11.90
C TRP A 69 -3.88 -7.01 -11.42
N VAL A 70 -5.19 -6.91 -11.65
CA VAL A 70 -5.99 -5.74 -11.28
C VAL A 70 -6.03 -5.57 -9.77
N LEU A 71 -6.36 -6.62 -9.02
CA LEU A 71 -6.44 -6.53 -7.56
C LEU A 71 -5.09 -6.24 -6.92
N SER A 72 -4.00 -6.86 -7.41
CA SER A 72 -2.65 -6.56 -6.92
C SER A 72 -2.26 -5.10 -7.19
N SER A 73 -2.63 -4.56 -8.35
CA SER A 73 -2.41 -3.17 -8.72
C SER A 73 -3.19 -2.22 -7.81
N LEU A 74 -4.47 -2.50 -7.55
CA LEU A 74 -5.31 -1.68 -6.67
C LEU A 74 -4.82 -1.72 -5.22
N HIS A 75 -4.42 -2.90 -4.72
CA HIS A 75 -3.81 -3.04 -3.41
C HIS A 75 -2.54 -2.17 -3.30
N LYS A 76 -1.61 -2.29 -4.26
CA LYS A 76 -0.37 -1.51 -4.30
C LYS A 76 -0.62 -0.02 -4.45
N LYS A 77 -1.63 0.41 -5.21
CA LYS A 77 -2.04 1.81 -5.37
C LYS A 77 -2.71 2.43 -4.15
N GLY A 78 -2.88 1.66 -3.07
CA GLY A 78 -3.37 2.17 -1.80
C GLY A 78 -4.89 2.29 -1.68
N TYR A 79 -5.68 1.55 -2.45
CA TYR A 79 -7.15 1.50 -2.27
C TYR A 79 -7.51 0.75 -1.00
N ASP A 80 -8.39 1.30 -0.16
CA ASP A 80 -8.79 0.75 1.15
C ASP A 80 -10.01 -0.15 1.09
N GLU A 81 -10.84 0.04 0.07
CA GLU A 81 -12.04 -0.75 -0.16
C GLU A 81 -12.22 -0.96 -1.65
N ILE A 82 -12.45 -2.21 -2.03
CA ILE A 82 -12.69 -2.61 -3.41
C ILE A 82 -14.01 -3.38 -3.43
N GLU A 83 -15.01 -2.82 -4.10
CA GLU A 83 -16.23 -3.53 -4.44
C GLU A 83 -16.00 -4.31 -5.73
N ILE A 84 -16.31 -5.61 -5.69
CA ILE A 84 -15.98 -6.55 -6.75
C ILE A 84 -17.26 -7.23 -7.20
N ALA A 85 -17.64 -7.08 -8.46
CA ALA A 85 -18.65 -7.91 -9.09
C ALA A 85 -18.02 -9.19 -9.66
N THR A 86 -18.61 -10.34 -9.38
CA THR A 86 -18.13 -11.67 -9.83
C THR A 86 -19.33 -12.53 -10.24
N THR A 87 -19.09 -13.57 -11.04
CA THR A 87 -20.16 -14.46 -11.54
C THR A 87 -19.97 -15.92 -11.18
N GLY A 88 -18.85 -16.30 -10.56
CA GLY A 88 -18.53 -17.70 -10.34
C GLY A 88 -17.54 -17.95 -9.20
N ILE A 89 -17.58 -19.20 -8.73
CA ILE A 89 -16.77 -19.71 -7.62
C ILE A 89 -15.27 -19.60 -7.92
N GLU A 90 -14.86 -19.72 -9.18
CA GLU A 90 -13.45 -19.64 -9.57
C GLU A 90 -12.88 -18.24 -9.36
N GLN A 91 -13.63 -17.16 -9.66
CA GLN A 91 -13.18 -15.80 -9.35
C GLN A 91 -13.05 -15.59 -7.84
N GLU A 92 -14.00 -16.14 -7.05
CA GLU A 92 -13.96 -16.03 -5.60
C GLU A 92 -12.75 -16.72 -4.99
N LYS A 93 -12.40 -17.93 -5.45
CA LYS A 93 -11.19 -18.64 -5.01
C LYS A 93 -9.93 -17.81 -5.24
N VAL A 94 -9.80 -17.17 -6.40
CA VAL A 94 -8.65 -16.31 -6.72
C VAL A 94 -8.61 -15.10 -5.78
N ILE A 95 -9.75 -14.50 -5.46
CA ILE A 95 -9.84 -13.39 -4.51
C ILE A 95 -9.40 -13.84 -3.12
N ASP A 96 -9.92 -14.97 -2.64
CA ASP A 96 -9.57 -15.52 -1.32
C ASP A 96 -8.08 -15.86 -1.21
N GLU A 97 -7.49 -16.43 -2.26
CA GLU A 97 -6.05 -16.69 -2.33
C GLU A 97 -5.22 -15.41 -2.28
N LEU A 98 -5.61 -14.36 -3.01
CA LEU A 98 -4.89 -13.08 -2.98
C LEU A 98 -4.95 -12.42 -1.61
N LEU A 99 -6.10 -12.48 -0.94
CA LEU A 99 -6.28 -11.94 0.40
C LEU A 99 -5.38 -12.67 1.40
N LYS A 100 -5.35 -14.01 1.32
CA LYS A 100 -4.54 -14.84 2.20
C LYS A 100 -3.04 -14.67 1.95
N ASP A 101 -2.61 -14.72 0.70
CA ASP A 101 -1.20 -14.85 0.34
C ASP A 101 -0.51 -13.49 0.12
N LEU A 102 -1.22 -12.43 -0.27
CA LEU A 102 -0.60 -11.17 -0.72
C LEU A 102 -1.09 -9.89 -0.04
N PHE A 103 -2.35 -9.80 0.41
CA PHE A 103 -2.93 -8.54 0.88
C PHE A 103 -3.04 -8.47 2.41
N ILE A 104 -1.92 -8.17 3.06
CA ILE A 104 -1.85 -7.98 4.51
C ILE A 104 -2.92 -6.98 4.98
N GLY A 105 -3.73 -7.42 5.95
CA GLY A 105 -4.74 -6.59 6.60
C GLY A 105 -6.04 -6.42 5.81
N PHE A 106 -6.23 -7.10 4.68
CA PHE A 106 -7.50 -7.10 3.96
C PHE A 106 -8.39 -8.29 4.35
N ALA A 107 -9.70 -8.06 4.37
CA ALA A 107 -10.69 -9.10 4.52
C ALA A 107 -11.94 -8.80 3.69
N ILE A 108 -12.71 -9.84 3.37
CA ILE A 108 -14.06 -9.70 2.83
C ILE A 108 -14.97 -9.25 3.98
N ILE A 109 -15.61 -8.09 3.83
CA ILE A 109 -16.52 -7.53 4.84
C ILE A 109 -17.99 -7.70 4.46
N HIS A 110 -18.27 -7.97 3.19
CA HIS A 110 -19.60 -8.22 2.68
C HIS A 110 -19.49 -9.15 1.47
N LYS A 111 -20.39 -10.12 1.38
CA LYS A 111 -20.44 -11.09 0.28
C LYS A 111 -21.89 -11.36 -0.11
N THR A 112 -22.14 -11.36 -1.40
CA THR A 112 -23.39 -11.77 -2.05
C THR A 112 -23.06 -12.85 -3.10
N PRO A 113 -24.06 -13.49 -3.72
CA PRO A 113 -23.80 -14.49 -4.77
C PRO A 113 -23.02 -13.95 -5.98
N ASN A 114 -23.13 -12.65 -6.27
CA ASN A 114 -22.56 -12.04 -7.48
C ASN A 114 -21.59 -10.88 -7.15
N SER A 115 -21.25 -10.67 -5.88
CA SER A 115 -20.34 -9.60 -5.50
C SER A 115 -19.70 -9.81 -4.12
N CYS A 116 -18.54 -9.21 -3.92
CA CYS A 116 -17.95 -9.07 -2.60
C CYS A 116 -17.31 -7.70 -2.41
N ILE A 117 -17.18 -7.28 -1.15
CA ILE A 117 -16.45 -6.08 -0.77
C ILE A 117 -15.26 -6.50 0.06
N VAL A 118 -14.06 -6.19 -0.42
CA VAL A 118 -12.81 -6.38 0.33
C VAL A 118 -12.35 -5.05 0.90
N ARG A 119 -11.96 -5.04 2.18
CA ARG A 119 -11.56 -3.83 2.90
C ARG A 119 -10.32 -4.07 3.76
N CYS A 120 -9.45 -3.07 3.83
CA CYS A 120 -8.35 -3.02 4.79
C CYS A 120 -8.91 -2.75 6.20
N LEU A 121 -8.62 -3.64 7.16
CA LEU A 121 -9.20 -3.63 8.50
C LEU A 121 -8.45 -2.76 9.53
N SER A 122 -7.16 -2.50 9.35
CA SER A 122 -6.36 -1.74 10.33
C SER A 122 -5.49 -0.69 9.66
N LYS A 123 -5.50 0.50 10.27
CA LYS A 123 -4.69 1.67 9.88
C LYS A 123 -3.32 1.68 10.56
N GLU A 124 -3.15 0.94 11.66
CA GLU A 124 -1.89 0.92 12.44
C GLU A 124 -0.74 0.22 11.70
N PHE A 125 -1.03 -0.59 10.68
CA PHE A 125 0.03 -1.25 9.91
C PHE A 125 0.92 -0.28 9.12
N GLU A 126 0.45 0.93 8.88
CA GLU A 126 1.15 1.90 8.03
C GLU A 126 2.38 2.52 8.71
N ASP A 127 2.45 2.50 10.05
CA ASP A 127 3.63 2.99 10.80
C ASP A 127 4.75 1.94 10.89
N GLN A 128 4.48 0.71 10.43
CA GLN A 128 5.44 -0.40 10.50
C GLN A 128 6.33 -0.54 9.26
N PHE A 129 6.38 0.48 8.39
CA PHE A 129 7.10 0.42 7.13
C PHE A 129 8.55 -0.08 7.28
N ASP A 130 9.34 0.54 8.15
CA ASP A 130 10.76 0.20 8.31
C ASP A 130 10.95 -1.22 8.87
N ILE A 131 10.06 -1.65 9.77
CA ILE A 131 10.07 -2.99 10.36
C ILE A 131 9.79 -4.04 9.28
N ILE A 132 8.76 -3.82 8.47
CA ILE A 132 8.33 -4.74 7.42
C ILE A 132 9.34 -4.76 6.28
N LEU A 133 9.90 -3.61 5.91
CA LEU A 133 10.95 -3.52 4.90
C LEU A 133 12.19 -4.29 5.34
N ARG A 134 12.63 -4.11 6.60
CA ARG A 134 13.74 -4.90 7.16
C ARG A 134 13.43 -6.39 7.13
N ARG A 135 12.20 -6.80 7.47
CA ARG A 135 11.78 -8.20 7.39
C ARG A 135 11.85 -8.72 5.95
N ALA A 136 11.41 -7.95 4.97
CA ALA A 136 11.48 -8.32 3.55
C ALA A 136 12.94 -8.57 3.13
N PHE A 137 13.87 -7.69 3.52
CA PHE A 137 15.31 -7.89 3.25
C PHE A 137 15.86 -9.17 3.87
N LEU A 138 15.50 -9.48 5.12
CA LEU A 138 15.94 -10.72 5.77
C LEU A 138 15.39 -11.97 5.08
N VAL A 139 14.14 -11.93 4.62
CA VAL A 139 13.55 -13.03 3.84
C VAL A 139 14.27 -13.19 2.49
N THR A 140 14.62 -12.08 1.81
CA THR A 140 15.42 -12.11 0.58
C THR A 140 16.81 -12.72 0.82
N LEU A 141 17.47 -12.39 1.93
CA LEU A 141 18.76 -13.00 2.28
C LEU A 141 18.63 -14.51 2.50
N SER A 142 17.61 -14.94 3.25
CA SER A 142 17.32 -16.36 3.47
C SER A 142 17.00 -17.09 2.15
N LEU A 143 16.28 -16.46 1.24
CA LEU A 143 16.01 -17.00 -0.10
C LEU A 143 17.33 -17.23 -0.86
N ALA A 144 18.23 -16.25 -0.86
CA ALA A 144 19.52 -16.36 -1.55
C ALA A 144 20.39 -17.49 -0.96
N GLU A 145 20.48 -17.57 0.37
CA GLU A 145 21.25 -18.61 1.07
C GLU A 145 20.72 -20.02 0.77
N GLN A 146 19.40 -20.23 0.87
CA GLN A 146 18.78 -21.53 0.59
C GLN A 146 18.89 -21.91 -0.88
N THR A 147 18.71 -20.94 -1.79
CA THR A 147 18.89 -21.19 -3.23
C THR A 147 20.31 -21.65 -3.55
N ALA A 148 21.31 -21.00 -2.94
CA ALA A 148 22.72 -21.37 -3.12
C ALA A 148 23.02 -22.78 -2.58
N GLU A 149 22.46 -23.13 -1.43
CA GLU A 149 22.66 -24.45 -0.82
C GLU A 149 21.98 -25.57 -1.61
N ILE A 150 20.73 -25.36 -2.06
CA ILE A 150 20.02 -26.31 -2.93
C ILE A 150 20.81 -26.53 -4.23
N SER A 151 21.32 -25.44 -4.81
CA SER A 151 22.12 -25.51 -6.04
C SER A 151 23.43 -26.27 -5.86
N ARG A 152 24.08 -26.13 -4.69
CA ARG A 152 25.32 -26.83 -4.36
C ARG A 152 25.11 -28.31 -4.07
N THR A 153 24.03 -28.64 -3.37
CA THR A 153 23.77 -30.01 -2.86
C THR A 153 22.90 -30.86 -3.78
N GLY A 154 22.22 -30.25 -4.77
CA GLY A 154 21.30 -30.93 -5.67
C GLY A 154 19.99 -31.37 -5.02
N LYS A 155 19.65 -30.87 -3.83
CA LYS A 155 18.43 -31.20 -3.08
C LYS A 155 17.20 -30.43 -3.57
N TYR A 156 16.80 -30.70 -4.82
CA TYR A 156 15.69 -30.01 -5.46
C TYR A 156 14.31 -30.33 -4.85
N ASP A 157 14.23 -31.33 -3.97
CA ASP A 157 13.05 -31.63 -3.16
C ASP A 157 12.69 -30.48 -2.19
N GLN A 158 13.63 -29.58 -1.88
CA GLN A 158 13.43 -28.41 -1.01
C GLN A 158 12.87 -27.17 -1.75
N LEU A 159 12.69 -27.21 -3.07
CA LEU A 159 12.14 -26.09 -3.84
C LEU A 159 10.76 -25.58 -3.37
N PRO A 160 9.82 -26.43 -2.88
CA PRO A 160 8.55 -25.95 -2.34
C PRO A 160 8.69 -25.02 -1.12
N GLU A 161 9.69 -25.25 -0.28
CA GLU A 161 9.99 -24.42 0.89
C GLU A 161 10.50 -23.04 0.44
N LEU A 162 11.34 -23.01 -0.61
CA LEU A 162 11.82 -21.79 -1.24
C LEU A 162 10.66 -20.98 -1.85
N SER A 163 9.70 -21.63 -2.51
CA SER A 163 8.50 -20.95 -3.03
C SER A 163 7.65 -20.33 -1.92
N SER A 164 7.60 -20.95 -0.74
CA SER A 164 6.88 -20.39 0.42
C SER A 164 7.56 -19.13 0.96
N LEU A 165 8.89 -19.08 0.98
CA LEU A 165 9.65 -17.88 1.32
C LEU A 165 9.48 -16.76 0.27
N GLU A 166 9.41 -17.11 -1.01
CA GLU A 166 9.13 -16.15 -2.08
C GLU A 166 7.74 -15.51 -1.91
N LYS A 167 6.71 -16.33 -1.62
CA LYS A 167 5.37 -15.83 -1.32
C LYS A 167 5.38 -14.87 -0.13
N ASN A 168 6.08 -15.22 0.95
CA ASN A 168 6.23 -14.33 2.10
C ASN A 168 6.91 -13.01 1.72
N ASN A 169 7.97 -13.05 0.91
CA ASN A 169 8.65 -11.85 0.42
C ASN A 169 7.72 -10.97 -0.44
N ASN A 170 6.96 -11.57 -1.34
CA ASN A 170 5.97 -10.89 -2.18
C ASN A 170 4.89 -10.21 -1.32
N GLN A 171 4.43 -10.88 -0.27
CA GLN A 171 3.45 -10.34 0.66
C GLN A 171 3.99 -9.09 1.38
N LEU A 172 5.21 -9.16 1.94
CA LEU A 172 5.87 -8.06 2.64
C LEU A 172 6.15 -6.87 1.70
N THR A 173 6.72 -7.13 0.53
CA THR A 173 7.09 -6.08 -0.44
C THR A 173 5.87 -5.40 -1.05
N ASN A 174 4.79 -6.15 -1.34
CA ASN A 174 3.52 -5.57 -1.77
C ASN A 174 2.92 -4.64 -0.71
N PHE A 175 3.06 -5.00 0.56
CA PHE A 175 2.59 -4.17 1.66
C PHE A 175 3.45 -2.90 1.81
N CYS A 176 4.78 -2.99 1.69
CA CYS A 176 5.66 -1.82 1.63
C CYS A 176 5.29 -0.87 0.47
N GLN A 177 5.08 -1.41 -0.74
CA GLN A 177 4.66 -0.61 -1.91
C GLN A 177 3.32 0.09 -1.65
N ARG A 178 2.38 -0.60 -1.01
CA ARG A 178 1.10 -0.01 -0.61
C ARG A 178 1.31 1.18 0.32
N ILE A 179 2.10 1.04 1.38
CA ILE A 179 2.36 2.14 2.33
C ILE A 179 2.97 3.35 1.60
N LEU A 180 3.98 3.12 0.77
CA LEU A 180 4.63 4.18 0.00
C LEU A 180 3.65 4.90 -0.94
N ASN A 181 2.80 4.16 -1.65
CA ASN A 181 1.80 4.77 -2.52
C ASN A 181 0.65 5.46 -1.75
N LYS A 182 0.41 5.08 -0.49
CA LYS A 182 -0.61 5.72 0.37
C LYS A 182 -0.11 7.01 1.01
N ARG A 183 1.09 7.00 1.61
CA ARG A 183 1.62 8.09 2.44
C ARG A 183 2.80 8.83 1.82
N GLY A 184 3.51 8.21 0.88
CA GLY A 184 4.86 8.61 0.51
C GLY A 184 5.90 8.15 1.54
N ASN A 185 7.19 8.28 1.22
CA ASN A 185 8.27 8.14 2.20
C ASN A 185 8.47 9.49 2.93
N PRO A 186 8.76 9.49 4.25
CA PRO A 186 9.13 10.70 4.97
C PRO A 186 10.28 11.48 4.30
N ASP A 187 11.20 10.77 3.67
CA ASP A 187 12.21 11.31 2.75
C ASP A 187 11.63 11.31 1.32
N PRO A 188 11.26 12.49 0.77
CA PRO A 188 10.62 12.56 -0.54
C PRO A 188 11.50 12.00 -1.67
N THR A 189 12.83 11.99 -1.50
CA THR A 189 13.77 11.48 -2.51
C THR A 189 13.68 9.97 -2.71
N LYS A 190 13.11 9.25 -1.74
CA LYS A 190 12.95 7.78 -1.76
C LYS A 190 11.62 7.30 -2.32
N THR A 191 10.75 8.22 -2.76
CA THR A 191 9.40 7.89 -3.27
C THR A 191 9.31 7.97 -4.80
N THR A 192 10.30 8.57 -5.47
CA THR A 192 10.31 8.86 -6.92
C THR A 192 11.30 8.01 -7.69
#